data_AF-A0A7R9QVS2-F1
#
_entry.id   AF-A0A7R9QVS2-F1
#
_cell.length_a   1.000
_cell.length_b   1.000
_cell.length_c   1.000
_cell.angle_alpha   90.00
_cell.angle_beta   90.00
_cell.angle_gamma   90.00
#
_symmetry.space_group_name_H-M   'P 1'
#
loop_
_entity.id
_entity.type
_entity.pdbx_description
1 polymer ?
#
loop_
_entity_poly.entity_id
_entity_poly.type
_entity_poly.pdbx_seq_one_letter_code
_entity_poly.pdbx_strand_id
1 'polypeptide(L)'
;MAINMFGLIVSGRLVQTDFVSVDVNKCLITIQNADDVNHVVVFMTGSQPFPDGMGGTVYFSFPDPLSPPTWIYLGFISNDKPSAIFKITKLKPTTDTNVLASGDSRGFGFAQPIVSHVAQIGISTEPMAVISQMVSDPNANPTQQNNFDEFAVKSAENLFNYCTSFSNSLQHYLNSPLNRQQFIPMSTIQQWYENFTRRLRQNPYYWRN
;
A
#
# COMPACT_ATOMS: atom_id res chain seq x y z
N MET A 1 -21.80 20.24 -11.80
CA MET A 1 -21.37 20.05 -13.19
C MET A 1 -20.32 18.96 -13.16
N ALA A 2 -20.44 17.92 -13.99
CA ALA A 2 -19.47 16.81 -14.00
C ALA A 2 -18.10 17.35 -14.45
N ILE A 3 -17.05 17.02 -13.70
CA ILE A 3 -15.69 17.41 -14.04
C ILE A 3 -15.06 16.23 -14.78
N ASN A 4 -14.92 16.35 -16.10
CA ASN A 4 -14.27 15.33 -16.94
C ASN A 4 -12.73 15.35 -16.84
N MET A 5 -12.14 16.03 -15.86
CA MET A 5 -10.69 16.09 -15.66
C MET A 5 -10.12 14.75 -15.17
N PHE A 6 -10.91 13.99 -14.40
CA PHE A 6 -10.48 12.74 -13.76
C PHE A 6 -11.30 11.55 -14.25
N GLY A 7 -10.65 10.40 -14.29
CA GLY A 7 -11.25 9.11 -14.54
C GLY A 7 -10.94 8.13 -13.41
N LEU A 8 -11.88 7.22 -13.20
CA LEU A 8 -11.78 6.12 -12.25
C LEU A 8 -11.97 4.81 -13.01
N ILE A 9 -11.06 3.86 -12.81
CA ILE A 9 -11.26 2.45 -13.21
C ILE A 9 -11.34 1.63 -11.94
N VAL A 10 -12.47 0.96 -11.76
CA VAL A 10 -12.61 -0.09 -10.75
C VAL A 10 -12.28 -1.41 -11.43
N SER A 11 -11.41 -2.23 -10.83
CA SER A 11 -11.02 -3.53 -11.40
C SER A 11 -12.25 -4.36 -11.79
N GLY A 12 -12.35 -4.75 -13.07
CA GLY A 12 -13.47 -5.55 -13.60
C GLY A 12 -14.72 -4.74 -13.97
N ARG A 13 -14.67 -3.40 -13.96
CA ARG A 13 -15.80 -2.53 -14.34
C ARG A 13 -15.42 -1.54 -15.43
N LEU A 14 -16.44 -0.94 -16.03
CA LEU A 14 -16.27 0.15 -16.99
C LEU A 14 -15.67 1.39 -16.32
N VAL A 15 -14.98 2.19 -17.14
CA VAL A 15 -14.42 3.48 -16.73
C VAL A 15 -15.54 4.42 -16.33
N GLN A 16 -15.33 5.14 -15.24
CA GLN A 16 -16.24 6.18 -14.73
C GLN A 16 -15.55 7.54 -14.77
N THR A 17 -16.27 8.57 -15.17
CA THR A 17 -15.76 9.96 -15.27
C THR A 17 -16.74 10.98 -14.67
N ASP A 18 -17.79 10.50 -14.01
CA ASP A 18 -18.86 11.28 -13.40
C ASP A 18 -18.47 11.83 -12.03
N PHE A 19 -17.28 12.43 -11.93
CA PHE A 19 -16.84 13.13 -10.73
C PHE A 19 -17.73 14.35 -10.45
N VAL A 20 -18.21 14.44 -9.21
CA VAL A 20 -19.03 15.53 -8.70
C VAL A 20 -18.14 16.49 -7.90
N SER A 21 -18.11 17.76 -8.27
CA SER A 21 -17.47 18.80 -7.47
C SER A 21 -18.24 19.02 -6.18
N VAL A 22 -17.57 18.90 -5.04
CA VAL A 22 -18.13 19.22 -3.72
C VAL A 22 -17.55 20.49 -3.11
N ASP A 23 -16.39 20.91 -3.60
CA ASP A 23 -15.75 22.17 -3.27
C ASP A 23 -15.05 22.71 -4.52
N VAL A 24 -14.47 23.91 -4.44
CA VAL A 24 -13.71 24.54 -5.53
C VAL A 24 -12.54 23.67 -5.97
N ASN A 25 -11.87 23.03 -5.01
CA ASN A 25 -10.69 22.20 -5.25
C ASN A 25 -10.93 20.72 -4.96
N LYS A 26 -12.18 20.29 -4.71
CA LYS A 26 -12.48 18.92 -4.30
C LYS A 26 -13.59 18.32 -5.15
N CYS A 27 -13.34 17.11 -5.62
CA CYS A 27 -14.35 16.31 -6.31
C CYS A 27 -14.43 14.91 -5.69
N LEU A 28 -15.58 14.27 -5.88
CA LEU A 28 -15.81 12.90 -5.43
C LEU A 28 -16.49 12.08 -6.51
N ILE A 29 -16.31 10.77 -6.41
CA ILE A 29 -17.03 9.79 -7.20
C ILE A 29 -17.44 8.62 -6.31
N THR A 30 -18.60 8.06 -6.59
CA THR A 30 -19.21 7.03 -5.78
C THR A 30 -19.08 5.65 -6.45
N ILE A 31 -18.53 4.69 -5.72
CA ILE A 31 -18.39 3.30 -6.14
C ILE A 31 -19.52 2.49 -5.52
N GLN A 32 -20.51 2.14 -6.33
CA GLN A 32 -21.59 1.22 -5.93
C GLN A 32 -21.06 -0.19 -5.70
N ASN A 33 -21.66 -0.98 -4.81
CA ASN A 33 -21.26 -2.38 -4.55
C ASN A 33 -19.74 -2.54 -4.31
N ALA A 34 -19.18 -1.77 -3.38
CA ALA A 34 -17.73 -1.70 -3.17
C ALA A 34 -17.13 -2.93 -2.43
N ASP A 35 -17.95 -3.89 -2.02
CA ASP A 35 -17.55 -5.04 -1.19
C ASP A 35 -16.51 -5.94 -1.88
N ASP A 36 -16.59 -6.09 -3.20
CA ASP A 36 -15.67 -6.94 -3.97
C ASP A 36 -14.52 -6.17 -4.63
N VAL A 37 -14.44 -4.85 -4.41
CA VAL A 37 -13.42 -4.03 -5.06
C VAL A 37 -12.06 -4.23 -4.40
N ASN A 38 -11.07 -4.59 -5.22
CA ASN A 38 -9.70 -4.83 -4.78
C ASN A 38 -8.74 -3.71 -5.18
N HIS A 39 -8.84 -3.26 -6.43
CA HIS A 39 -7.96 -2.24 -7.00
C HIS A 39 -8.80 -1.15 -7.67
N VAL A 40 -8.34 0.08 -7.49
CA VAL A 40 -8.87 1.26 -8.16
C VAL A 40 -7.72 1.97 -8.86
N VAL A 41 -8.00 2.49 -10.05
CA VAL A 41 -7.07 3.29 -10.83
C VAL A 41 -7.68 4.68 -10.95
N VAL A 42 -6.93 5.69 -10.52
CA VAL A 42 -7.32 7.09 -10.68
C VAL A 42 -6.35 7.73 -11.65
N PHE A 43 -6.89 8.46 -12.62
CA PHE A 43 -6.08 9.07 -13.67
C PHE A 43 -6.68 10.38 -14.17
N MET A 44 -5.85 11.22 -14.78
CA MET A 44 -6.28 12.40 -15.52
C MET A 44 -6.69 12.00 -16.93
N THR A 45 -7.82 12.51 -17.43
CA THR A 45 -8.31 12.18 -18.77
C THR A 45 -7.53 12.86 -19.91
N GLY A 46 -6.70 13.85 -19.56
CA GLY A 46 -6.01 14.71 -20.53
C GLY A 46 -6.83 15.88 -21.03
N SER A 47 -8.08 16.05 -20.57
CA SER A 47 -8.93 17.19 -20.95
C SER A 47 -8.38 18.53 -20.42
N GLN A 48 -7.79 18.51 -19.23
CA GLN A 48 -7.20 19.68 -18.58
C GLN A 48 -6.04 19.26 -17.66
N PRO A 49 -4.88 19.93 -17.73
CA PRO A 49 -3.78 19.71 -16.78
C PRO A 49 -4.07 20.37 -15.42
N PHE A 50 -3.36 19.94 -14.38
CA PHE A 50 -3.33 20.70 -13.13
C PHE A 50 -2.67 22.06 -13.35
N PRO A 51 -3.09 23.11 -12.63
CA PRO A 51 -2.35 24.37 -12.58
C PRO A 51 -0.89 24.17 -12.15
N ASP A 52 -0.02 25.09 -12.54
CA ASP A 52 1.40 25.01 -12.22
C ASP A 52 1.64 24.91 -10.70
N GLY A 53 2.47 23.95 -10.30
CA GLY A 53 2.79 23.70 -8.90
C GLY A 53 1.68 22.99 -8.09
N MET A 54 0.59 22.54 -8.73
CA MET A 54 -0.49 21.79 -8.09
C MET A 54 -0.50 20.31 -8.49
N GLY A 55 -1.09 19.48 -7.64
CA GLY A 55 -1.41 18.08 -7.91
C GLY A 55 -2.71 17.67 -7.23
N GLY A 56 -3.16 16.44 -7.46
CA GLY A 56 -4.36 15.88 -6.86
C GLY A 56 -4.01 14.84 -5.79
N THR A 57 -4.37 15.09 -4.53
CA THR A 57 -4.34 14.09 -3.47
C THR A 57 -5.60 13.23 -3.55
N VAL A 58 -5.42 11.91 -3.54
CA VAL A 58 -6.48 10.91 -3.71
C VAL A 58 -6.78 10.28 -2.35
N TYR A 59 -8.05 10.30 -1.98
CA TYR A 59 -8.57 9.74 -0.73
C TYR A 59 -9.61 8.67 -1.02
N PHE A 60 -9.70 7.71 -0.11
CA PHE A 60 -10.71 6.66 -0.11
C PHE A 60 -11.51 6.71 1.18
N SER A 61 -12.82 6.58 1.06
CA SER A 61 -13.72 6.42 2.19
C SER A 61 -14.56 5.18 1.97
N PHE A 62 -14.55 4.29 2.95
CA PHE A 62 -15.48 3.18 3.02
C PHE A 62 -16.54 3.51 4.07
N PRO A 63 -17.84 3.45 3.75
CA PRO A 63 -18.89 3.78 4.70
C PRO A 63 -18.92 2.71 5.78
N ASP A 64 -18.85 3.15 7.02
CA ASP A 64 -19.19 2.34 8.18
C ASP A 64 -20.63 2.69 8.60
N PRO A 65 -21.57 1.73 8.68
CA PRO A 65 -22.92 1.98 9.18
C PRO A 65 -22.97 2.62 10.57
N LEU A 66 -21.92 2.43 11.37
CA LEU A 66 -21.84 2.84 12.77
C LEU A 66 -20.97 4.08 13.00
N SER A 67 -20.26 4.57 11.98
CA SER A 67 -19.29 5.66 12.11
C SER A 67 -19.38 6.65 10.95
N PRO A 68 -19.08 7.94 11.18
CA PRO A 68 -18.96 8.90 10.08
C PRO A 68 -17.88 8.46 9.07
N PRO A 69 -18.00 8.90 7.79
CA PRO A 69 -17.06 8.51 6.73
C PRO A 69 -15.63 8.90 7.10
N THR A 70 -14.75 7.91 7.21
CA THR A 70 -13.33 8.10 7.47
C THR A 70 -12.57 8.11 6.15
N TRP A 71 -11.83 9.19 5.91
CA TRP A 71 -11.06 9.38 4.68
C TRP A 71 -9.60 8.96 4.88
N ILE A 72 -9.16 8.01 4.08
CA ILE A 72 -7.80 7.47 4.08
C ILE A 72 -7.05 8.03 2.88
N TYR A 73 -5.89 8.63 3.10
CA TYR A 73 -5.04 9.12 2.02
C TYR A 73 -4.37 7.95 1.28
N LEU A 74 -4.71 7.78 0.01
CA LEU A 74 -4.17 6.71 -0.83
C LEU A 74 -2.85 7.12 -1.50
N GLY A 75 -2.72 8.38 -1.89
CA GLY A 75 -1.58 8.87 -2.66
C GLY A 75 -1.95 10.06 -3.53
N PHE A 76 -1.15 10.36 -4.55
CA PHE A 76 -1.36 11.54 -5.39
C PHE A 76 -1.16 11.25 -6.88
N ILE A 77 -1.73 12.13 -7.70
CA ILE A 77 -1.53 12.27 -9.14
C ILE A 77 -1.08 13.71 -9.44
N SER A 78 -0.28 13.90 -10.48
CA SER A 78 0.23 15.21 -10.93
C SER A 78 0.39 15.24 -12.45
N ASN A 79 0.78 16.37 -13.02
CA ASN A 79 1.06 16.46 -14.46
C ASN A 79 2.20 15.50 -14.89
N ASP A 80 3.21 15.29 -14.04
CA ASP A 80 4.31 14.34 -14.29
C ASP A 80 3.91 12.88 -14.04
N LYS A 81 2.92 12.66 -13.16
CA LYS A 81 2.38 11.34 -12.81
C LYS A 81 0.85 11.36 -12.92
N PRO A 82 0.29 11.33 -14.15
CA PRO A 82 -1.13 11.57 -14.37
C PRO A 82 -2.03 10.41 -13.97
N SER A 83 -1.48 9.28 -13.53
CA SER A 83 -2.25 8.09 -13.12
C SER A 83 -1.59 7.34 -11.98
N ALA A 84 -2.40 6.73 -11.12
CA ALA A 84 -1.97 5.87 -10.02
C ALA A 84 -2.95 4.71 -9.80
N ILE A 85 -2.42 3.58 -9.31
CA ILE A 85 -3.18 2.36 -8.99
C ILE A 85 -3.09 2.15 -7.48
N PHE A 86 -4.23 1.96 -6.82
CA PHE A 86 -4.34 1.77 -5.38
C PHE A 86 -5.02 0.44 -5.06
N LYS A 87 -4.49 -0.26 -4.05
CA LYS A 87 -5.11 -1.48 -3.52
C LYS A 87 -5.93 -1.12 -2.29
N ILE A 88 -7.22 -1.42 -2.30
CA ILE A 88 -8.16 -1.03 -1.25
C ILE A 88 -8.69 -2.22 -0.43
N THR A 89 -8.30 -3.46 -0.76
CA THR A 89 -8.77 -4.68 -0.08
C THR A 89 -8.50 -4.65 1.44
N LYS A 90 -7.37 -4.10 1.86
CA LYS A 90 -6.93 -4.05 3.28
C LYS A 90 -7.44 -2.82 4.04
N LEU A 91 -8.10 -1.89 3.36
CA LEU A 91 -8.59 -0.64 3.93
C LEU A 91 -10.08 -0.73 4.33
N LYS A 92 -10.71 -1.88 4.07
CA LYS A 92 -12.08 -2.16 4.52
C LYS A 92 -12.02 -2.52 5.99
N PRO A 93 -12.85 -1.92 6.87
CA PRO A 93 -12.93 -2.35 8.26
C PRO A 93 -13.38 -3.81 8.29
N THR A 94 -12.47 -4.73 8.61
CA THR A 94 -12.87 -6.09 8.98
C THR A 94 -13.62 -6.00 10.29
N THR A 95 -14.81 -6.59 10.35
CA THR A 95 -15.69 -6.64 11.53
C THR A 95 -15.01 -7.25 12.78
N ASP A 96 -13.84 -7.87 12.61
CA ASP A 96 -13.01 -8.37 13.69
C ASP A 96 -11.71 -7.56 13.79
N THR A 97 -11.43 -7.12 15.01
CA THR A 97 -10.21 -6.48 15.54
C THR A 97 -10.21 -4.96 15.65
N ASN A 98 -10.19 -4.51 16.91
CA ASN A 98 -9.75 -3.21 17.42
C ASN A 98 -8.34 -2.86 16.92
N VAL A 99 -8.19 -2.51 15.65
CA VAL A 99 -6.99 -1.81 15.19
C VAL A 99 -7.33 -0.33 15.25
N LEU A 100 -6.74 0.34 16.24
CA LEU A 100 -6.70 1.78 16.36
C LEU A 100 -6.14 2.35 15.06
N ALA A 101 -7.04 2.71 14.14
CA ALA A 101 -6.72 3.57 13.02
C ALA A 101 -6.28 4.91 13.63
N SER A 102 -4.97 5.09 13.73
CA SER A 102 -4.32 6.36 14.01
C SER A 102 -4.47 7.25 12.78
N GLY A 103 -5.71 7.59 12.45
CA GLY A 103 -6.05 8.55 11.42
C GLY A 103 -5.98 9.94 12.02
N ASP A 104 -4.84 10.62 11.82
CA ASP A 104 -4.74 12.06 11.99
C ASP A 104 -5.77 12.69 11.03
N SER A 105 -6.91 13.08 11.61
CA SER A 105 -8.12 13.47 10.92
C SER A 105 -7.98 14.92 10.48
N ARG A 106 -7.18 15.15 9.43
CA ARG A 106 -6.97 16.47 8.85
C ARG A 106 -7.11 16.42 7.34
N GLY A 107 -8.24 16.89 6.81
CA GLY A 107 -8.28 17.38 5.42
C GLY A 107 -9.57 17.27 4.61
N PHE A 108 -10.47 16.30 4.87
CA PHE A 108 -11.56 15.99 3.92
C PHE A 108 -12.97 15.87 4.56
N GLY A 109 -13.23 16.51 5.71
CA GLY A 109 -14.53 16.37 6.38
C GLY A 109 -15.68 17.14 5.72
N PHE A 110 -16.67 16.42 5.17
CA PHE A 110 -18.02 16.92 4.88
C PHE A 110 -19.06 15.87 5.32
N ALA A 111 -20.22 16.32 5.85
CA ALA A 111 -21.29 15.43 6.31
C ALA A 111 -22.03 14.80 5.12
N GLN A 112 -22.21 13.47 5.13
CA GLN A 112 -22.85 12.72 4.03
C GLN A 112 -23.75 11.59 4.57
N PRO A 113 -24.79 11.19 3.81
CA PRO A 113 -25.70 10.11 4.20
C PRO A 113 -24.98 8.74 4.16
N ILE A 114 -25.23 7.94 5.19
CA ILE A 114 -24.61 6.63 5.43
C ILE A 114 -25.35 5.58 4.59
N VAL A 115 -24.67 4.97 3.62
CA VAL A 115 -25.19 3.82 2.85
C VAL A 115 -24.16 2.71 2.92
N SER A 116 -24.50 1.60 3.59
CA SER A 116 -23.66 0.39 3.60
C SER A 116 -23.44 -0.07 2.15
N HIS A 117 -22.24 -0.59 1.82
CA HIS A 117 -21.83 -1.07 0.48
C HIS A 117 -21.38 -0.01 -0.54
N VAL A 118 -21.36 1.29 -0.20
CA VAL A 118 -21.07 2.36 -1.18
C VAL A 118 -19.78 3.11 -0.83
N ALA A 119 -18.65 2.72 -1.41
CA ALA A 119 -17.38 3.42 -1.19
C ALA A 119 -17.27 4.70 -2.01
N GLN A 120 -16.38 5.61 -1.61
CA GLN A 120 -16.15 6.88 -2.29
C GLN A 120 -14.65 7.11 -2.53
N ILE A 121 -14.35 7.72 -3.67
CA ILE A 121 -13.03 8.26 -3.98
C ILE A 121 -13.16 9.77 -4.01
N GLY A 122 -12.30 10.45 -3.26
CA GLY A 122 -12.19 11.91 -3.21
C GLY A 122 -10.87 12.34 -3.81
N ILE A 123 -10.87 13.43 -4.58
CA ILE A 123 -9.65 14.07 -5.08
C ILE A 123 -9.65 15.51 -4.60
N SER A 124 -8.56 15.94 -3.97
CA SER A 124 -8.33 17.32 -3.54
C SER A 124 -7.15 17.90 -4.30
N THR A 125 -7.32 19.06 -4.94
CA THR A 125 -6.25 19.77 -5.63
C THR A 125 -5.44 20.57 -4.62
N GLU A 126 -4.16 20.24 -4.46
CA GLU A 126 -3.28 20.83 -3.46
C GLU A 126 -1.91 21.21 -4.03
N PRO A 127 -1.21 22.18 -3.43
CA PRO A 127 0.15 22.53 -3.85
C PRO A 127 1.11 21.35 -3.67
N MET A 128 1.97 21.11 -4.66
CA MET A 128 2.95 20.02 -4.65
C MET A 128 3.88 20.06 -3.43
N ALA A 129 4.16 21.26 -2.90
CA ALA A 129 4.92 21.42 -1.66
C ALA A 129 4.24 20.73 -0.46
N VAL A 130 2.91 20.79 -0.37
CA VAL A 130 2.14 20.12 0.69
C VAL A 130 2.09 18.61 0.44
N ILE A 131 1.83 18.20 -0.81
CA ILE A 131 1.75 16.78 -1.21
C ILE A 131 3.06 16.04 -0.89
N SER A 132 4.21 16.69 -1.11
CA SER A 132 5.53 16.11 -0.84
C SER A 132 5.77 15.74 0.63
N GLN A 133 5.01 16.35 1.55
CA GLN A 133 5.11 16.10 3.00
C GLN A 133 4.09 15.05 3.48
N MET A 134 3.14 14.65 2.62
CA MET A 134 2.13 13.66 2.98
C MET A 134 2.66 12.23 2.85
N VAL A 135 2.35 11.41 3.86
CA VAL A 135 2.68 9.99 3.87
C VAL A 135 1.42 9.19 3.54
N SER A 136 1.44 8.45 2.43
CA SER A 136 0.34 7.54 2.04
C SER A 136 0.23 6.36 3.01
N ASP A 137 -0.99 5.84 3.16
CA ASP A 137 -1.18 4.60 3.93
C ASP A 137 -0.38 3.46 3.28
N PRO A 138 0.49 2.75 4.03
CA PRO A 138 1.31 1.66 3.50
C PRO A 138 0.48 0.51 2.93
N ASN A 139 -0.80 0.38 3.31
CA ASN A 139 -1.71 -0.62 2.77
C ASN A 139 -2.38 -0.19 1.44
N ALA A 140 -2.46 1.11 1.17
CA ALA A 140 -3.07 1.70 -0.02
C ALA A 140 -2.17 1.62 -1.26
N ASN A 141 -0.87 1.83 -1.04
CA ASN A 141 0.17 1.68 -2.04
C ASN A 141 1.01 0.45 -1.70
N PRO A 142 0.63 -0.75 -2.15
CA PRO A 142 1.59 -1.81 -2.28
C PRO A 142 2.49 -1.43 -3.45
N THR A 143 3.50 -0.59 -3.21
CA THR A 143 4.73 -0.76 -3.97
C THR A 143 5.08 -2.22 -3.79
N GLN A 144 4.92 -3.04 -4.82
CA GLN A 144 5.18 -4.49 -4.75
C GLN A 144 6.57 -4.78 -4.15
N GLN A 145 7.47 -3.82 -4.29
CA GLN A 145 8.76 -3.70 -3.64
C GLN A 145 8.71 -3.84 -2.10
N ASN A 146 7.81 -3.14 -1.40
CA ASN A 146 7.73 -3.23 0.06
C ASN A 146 7.29 -4.62 0.56
N ASN A 147 6.34 -5.26 -0.14
CA ASN A 147 5.89 -6.61 0.22
C ASN A 147 6.96 -7.66 -0.10
N PHE A 148 7.70 -7.50 -1.20
CA PHE A 148 8.79 -8.40 -1.56
C PHE A 148 9.97 -8.26 -0.59
N ASP A 149 10.35 -7.03 -0.24
CA ASP A 149 11.41 -6.76 0.71
C ASP A 149 11.07 -7.33 2.10
N GLU A 150 9.83 -7.15 2.57
CA GLU A 150 9.39 -7.77 3.82
C GLU A 150 9.44 -9.30 3.76
N PHE A 151 8.94 -9.90 2.67
CA PHE A 151 8.99 -11.34 2.48
C PHE A 151 10.42 -11.88 2.45
N ALA A 152 11.33 -11.22 1.71
CA ALA A 152 12.71 -11.64 1.55
C ALA A 152 13.50 -11.54 2.87
N VAL A 153 13.29 -10.45 3.63
CA VAL A 153 13.89 -10.29 4.98
C VAL A 153 13.38 -11.37 5.92
N LYS A 154 12.06 -11.57 6.02
CA LYS A 154 11.47 -12.58 6.91
C LYS A 154 11.86 -14.01 6.53
N SER A 155 12.00 -14.30 5.24
CA SER A 155 12.45 -15.62 4.76
C SER A 155 13.91 -15.89 5.14
N ALA A 156 14.79 -14.90 4.99
CA ALA A 156 16.19 -15.01 5.39
C ALA A 156 16.34 -15.19 6.91
N GLU A 157 15.53 -14.46 7.69
CA GLU A 157 15.50 -14.58 9.15
C GLU A 157 14.98 -15.96 9.59
N ASN A 158 13.92 -16.47 8.94
CA ASN A 158 13.40 -17.80 9.22
C ASN A 158 14.45 -18.89 8.98
N LEU A 159 15.18 -18.83 7.84
CA LEU A 159 16.25 -19.77 7.54
C LEU A 159 17.38 -19.69 8.57
N PHE A 160 17.80 -18.47 8.94
CA PHE A 160 18.84 -18.27 9.94
C PHE A 160 18.43 -18.89 11.30
N ASN A 161 17.21 -18.61 11.76
CA ASN A 161 16.66 -19.14 13.01
C ASN A 161 16.52 -20.68 12.99
N TYR A 162 16.12 -21.23 11.85
CA TYR A 162 16.07 -22.68 11.66
C TYR A 162 17.47 -23.28 11.79
N CYS A 163 18.46 -22.78 11.03
CA CYS A 163 19.83 -23.29 11.07
C CYS A 163 20.50 -23.12 12.44
N THR A 164 20.31 -22.00 13.12
CA THR A 164 20.85 -21.80 14.48
C THR A 164 20.25 -22.76 15.50
N SER A 165 18.98 -23.16 15.35
CA SER A 165 18.35 -24.12 16.25
C SER A 165 19.00 -25.51 16.22
N PHE A 166 19.68 -25.87 15.12
CA PHE A 166 20.44 -27.11 15.00
C PHE A 166 21.94 -26.93 15.30
N SER A 167 22.38 -25.72 15.69
CA SER A 167 23.78 -25.50 16.01
C SER A 167 24.14 -26.23 17.31
N ASN A 168 25.05 -27.20 17.20
CA ASN A 168 25.60 -27.92 18.35
C ASN A 168 27.12 -27.95 18.26
N SER A 169 27.79 -28.17 19.39
CA SER A 169 29.25 -28.25 19.43
C SER A 169 29.75 -29.47 18.65
N LEU A 170 30.94 -29.35 18.04
CA LEU A 170 31.57 -30.46 17.31
C LEU A 170 31.71 -31.72 18.20
N GLN A 171 31.93 -31.54 19.50
CA GLN A 171 32.00 -32.61 20.50
C GLN A 171 30.67 -33.39 20.65
N HIS A 172 29.53 -32.75 20.41
CA HIS A 172 28.22 -33.42 20.42
C HIS A 172 28.05 -34.36 19.23
N TYR A 173 28.56 -33.99 18.05
CA TYR A 173 28.44 -34.79 16.82
C TYR A 173 29.44 -35.93 16.71
N LEU A 174 30.64 -35.81 17.31
CA LEU A 174 31.64 -36.88 17.35
C LEU A 174 31.17 -38.12 18.13
N ASN A 175 30.21 -37.96 19.04
CA ASN A 175 29.61 -39.03 19.84
C ASN A 175 28.33 -39.62 19.22
N SER A 176 27.93 -39.15 18.03
CA SER A 176 26.67 -39.53 17.36
C SER A 176 26.95 -40.42 16.14
N PRO A 177 26.11 -41.43 15.84
CA PRO A 177 26.29 -42.35 14.70
C PRO A 177 26.11 -41.70 13.29
N LEU A 178 26.16 -40.37 13.21
CA LEU A 178 25.98 -39.55 12.01
C LEU A 178 27.31 -39.15 11.35
N ASN A 179 28.35 -39.94 11.57
CA ASN A 179 29.75 -39.78 11.13
C ASN A 179 29.97 -39.82 9.59
N ARG A 180 28.90 -39.74 8.78
CA ARG A 180 28.95 -39.57 7.31
C ARG A 180 28.29 -38.28 6.80
N GLN A 181 27.80 -37.41 7.68
CA GLN A 181 27.17 -36.15 7.28
C GLN A 181 28.20 -35.03 7.12
N GLN A 182 27.96 -34.14 6.16
CA GLN A 182 28.73 -32.91 6.00
C GLN A 182 28.19 -31.85 6.97
N PHE A 183 29.09 -31.15 7.64
CA PHE A 183 28.76 -30.08 8.58
C PHE A 183 29.18 -28.73 8.00
N ILE A 184 28.30 -27.73 8.11
CA ILE A 184 28.58 -26.36 7.72
C ILE A 184 28.84 -25.54 9.00
N PRO A 185 29.96 -24.82 9.11
CA PRO A 185 30.20 -23.93 10.23
C PRO A 185 29.11 -22.88 10.36
N MET A 186 28.64 -22.61 11.58
CA MET A 186 27.61 -21.61 11.86
C MET A 186 27.96 -20.21 11.33
N SER A 187 29.26 -19.86 11.36
CA SER A 187 29.79 -18.62 10.80
C SER A 187 29.46 -18.44 9.32
N THR A 188 29.36 -19.53 8.55
CA THR A 188 29.02 -19.50 7.12
C THR A 188 27.59 -19.02 6.89
N ILE A 189 26.64 -19.54 7.70
CA ILE A 189 25.23 -19.16 7.62
C ILE A 189 25.03 -17.71 8.10
N GLN A 190 25.75 -17.30 9.15
CA GLN A 190 25.74 -15.91 9.62
C GLN A 190 26.25 -14.95 8.54
N GLN A 191 27.41 -15.23 7.95
CA GLN A 191 27.97 -14.39 6.88
C GLN A 191 27.05 -14.35 5.64
N TRP A 192 26.38 -15.46 5.32
CA TRP A 192 25.38 -15.48 4.26
C TRP A 192 24.21 -14.55 4.57
N TYR A 193 23.64 -14.63 5.79
CA TYR A 193 22.51 -13.80 6.21
C TYR A 193 22.84 -12.29 6.18
N GLU A 194 24.00 -11.91 6.71
CA GLU A 194 24.48 -10.53 6.68
C GLU A 194 24.69 -10.02 5.24
N ASN A 195 25.30 -10.83 4.37
CA ASN A 195 25.51 -10.46 2.97
C ASN A 195 24.19 -10.39 2.18
N PHE A 196 23.28 -11.33 2.38
CA PHE A 196 21.96 -11.36 1.77
C PHE A 196 21.18 -10.09 2.13
N THR A 197 21.09 -9.77 3.42
CA THR A 197 20.35 -8.62 3.93
C THR A 197 20.98 -7.31 3.45
N ARG A 198 22.32 -7.20 3.46
CA ARG A 198 23.04 -6.03 2.95
C ARG A 198 22.78 -5.79 1.46
N ARG A 199 22.86 -6.84 0.64
CA ARG A 199 22.60 -6.74 -0.82
C ARG A 199 21.15 -6.41 -1.12
N LEU A 200 20.22 -7.01 -0.38
CA LEU A 200 18.78 -6.74 -0.52
C LEU A 200 18.46 -5.26 -0.23
N ARG A 201 19.03 -4.69 0.85
CA ARG A 201 18.87 -3.26 1.18
C ARG A 201 19.44 -2.32 0.13
N GLN A 202 20.50 -2.72 -0.56
CA GLN A 202 21.14 -1.91 -1.61
C GLN A 202 20.42 -2.02 -2.95
N ASN A 203 19.94 -3.21 -3.30
CA ASN A 203 19.23 -3.47 -4.55
C ASN A 203 18.26 -4.66 -4.37
N PRO A 204 16.95 -4.42 -4.26
CA PRO A 204 15.94 -5.47 -4.13
C PRO A 204 15.94 -6.55 -5.24
N TYR A 205 16.50 -6.25 -6.41
CA TYR A 205 16.54 -7.15 -7.57
C TYR A 205 17.93 -7.76 -7.83
N TYR A 206 18.86 -7.67 -6.86
CA TYR A 206 20.24 -8.18 -7.04
C TYR A 206 20.33 -9.68 -7.40
N TRP A 207 19.29 -10.45 -7.09
CA TRP A 207 19.20 -11.89 -7.31
C TRP A 207 18.75 -12.27 -8.73
N ARG A 208 18.31 -11.30 -9.55
CA ARG A 208 17.77 -11.57 -10.91
C ARG A 208 18.83 -11.67 -12.01
N ASN A 209 20.11 -11.42 -11.72
CA ASN A 209 21.22 -11.52 -12.67
C ASN A 209 22.38 -12.32 -12.09
#